data_AF-A0AA36DJQ9-F1
#
_entry.id   AF-A0AA36DJQ9-F1
#
_cell.length_a   1.000
_cell.length_b   1.000
_cell.length_c   1.000
_cell.angle_alpha   90.00
_cell.angle_beta   90.00
_cell.angle_gamma   90.00
#
_symmetry.space_group_name_H-M   'P 1'
#
loop_
_entity.id
_entity.type
_entity.pdbx_description
1 polymer ?
#
loop_
_entity_poly.entity_id
_entity_poly.type
_entity_poly.pdbx_seq_one_letter_code
_entity_poly.pdbx_strand_id
1 'polypeptide(L)'
;MGCPAVDLVRLFVTCLSGKDRRRYWVALIEEFYGYLVEEVGDKEMPFTLEQLKESYYRFLPMGAFMIMQSIGPLFDGLCKNPDELQKAKSLAVVTEKTESAG
;
A
#
# COMPACT_ATOMS: atom_id res chain seq x y z
N MET A 1 -17.82 -5.65 -3.93
CA MET A 1 -16.80 -6.40 -4.71
C MET A 1 -15.46 -5.71 -4.45
N GLY A 2 -14.55 -6.38 -3.76
CA GLY A 2 -13.17 -5.89 -3.56
C GLY A 2 -12.33 -6.10 -4.83
N CYS A 3 -11.22 -5.37 -4.94
CA CYS A 3 -10.24 -5.55 -6.01
C CYS A 3 -8.88 -5.83 -5.37
N PRO A 4 -8.38 -7.09 -5.40
CA PRO A 4 -7.14 -7.48 -4.74
C PRO A 4 -5.94 -6.58 -5.05
N ALA A 5 -5.79 -6.15 -6.31
CA ALA A 5 -4.71 -5.24 -6.71
C ALA A 5 -4.82 -3.87 -6.06
N VAL A 6 -6.04 -3.32 -5.92
CA VAL A 6 -6.28 -2.03 -5.24
C VAL A 6 -6.00 -2.16 -3.74
N ASP A 7 -6.43 -3.26 -3.13
CA ASP A 7 -6.19 -3.54 -1.71
C ASP A 7 -4.70 -3.67 -1.40
N LEU A 8 -3.95 -4.41 -2.24
CA LEU A 8 -2.49 -4.53 -2.15
C LEU A 8 -1.77 -3.19 -2.31
N VAL A 9 -2.15 -2.38 -3.32
CA VAL A 9 -1.55 -1.06 -3.50
C VAL A 9 -1.82 -0.17 -2.30
N ARG A 10 -3.06 -0.15 -1.79
CA ARG A 10 -3.41 0.60 -0.59
C ARG A 10 -2.57 0.16 0.59
N LEU A 11 -2.52 -1.14 0.88
CA LEU A 11 -1.77 -1.71 2.00
C LEU A 11 -0.27 -1.40 1.90
N PHE A 12 0.34 -1.64 0.74
CA PHE A 12 1.79 -1.49 0.59
C PHE A 12 2.20 -0.03 0.64
N VAL A 13 1.43 0.87 0.03
CA VAL A 13 1.75 2.31 0.04
C VAL A 13 1.58 2.90 1.44
N THR A 14 0.59 2.48 2.23
CA THR A 14 0.38 3.01 3.58
C THR A 14 1.28 2.37 4.63
N CYS A 15 1.59 1.07 4.53
CA CYS A 15 2.31 0.34 5.57
C CYS A 15 3.81 0.18 5.32
N LEU A 16 4.30 0.20 4.08
CA LEU A 16 5.71 -0.06 3.77
C LEU A 16 6.45 1.21 3.34
N SER A 17 7.75 1.24 3.63
CA SER A 17 8.65 2.22 3.01
C SER A 17 8.69 2.04 1.49
N GLY A 18 9.07 3.07 0.74
CA GLY A 18 9.31 2.92 -0.70
C GLY A 18 10.39 1.88 -1.00
N LYS A 19 11.42 1.80 -0.14
CA LYS A 19 12.51 0.83 -0.24
C LYS A 19 12.00 -0.61 -0.05
N ASP A 20 11.24 -0.86 1.01
CA ASP A 20 10.74 -2.19 1.34
C ASP A 20 9.70 -2.64 0.32
N ARG A 21 8.83 -1.73 -0.13
CA ARG A 21 7.88 -2.02 -1.21
C ARG A 21 8.62 -2.49 -2.47
N ARG A 22 9.64 -1.77 -2.94
CA ARG A 22 10.43 -2.20 -4.11
C ARG A 22 11.13 -3.54 -3.90
N ARG A 23 11.58 -3.82 -2.68
CA ARG A 23 12.31 -5.06 -2.35
C ARG A 23 11.41 -6.28 -2.21
N TYR A 24 10.24 -6.12 -1.60
CA TYR A 24 9.42 -7.25 -1.13
C TYR A 24 8.08 -7.40 -1.85
N TRP A 25 7.70 -6.51 -2.78
CA TRP A 25 6.37 -6.55 -3.40
C TRP A 25 6.00 -7.90 -4.03
N VAL A 26 6.93 -8.58 -4.70
CA VAL A 26 6.66 -9.88 -5.33
C VAL A 26 6.31 -10.93 -4.28
N ALA A 27 7.19 -11.10 -3.27
CA ALA A 27 7.01 -12.10 -2.22
C ALA A 27 5.73 -11.86 -1.40
N LEU A 28 5.40 -10.59 -1.13
CA LEU A 28 4.17 -10.24 -0.41
C LEU A 28 2.90 -10.49 -1.24
N ILE A 29 2.95 -10.30 -2.55
CA ILE A 29 1.82 -10.64 -3.43
C ILE A 29 1.63 -12.15 -3.51
N GLU A 30 2.73 -12.92 -3.54
CA GLU A 30 2.69 -14.38 -3.53
C GLU A 30 2.06 -14.92 -2.25
N GLU A 31 2.49 -14.40 -1.09
CA GLU A 31 1.89 -14.74 0.21
C GLU A 31 0.40 -14.40 0.25
N PHE A 32 0.05 -13.18 -0.19
CA PHE A 32 -1.34 -12.74 -0.21
C PHE A 32 -2.21 -13.58 -1.16
N TYR A 33 -1.68 -13.96 -2.33
CA TYR A 33 -2.38 -14.85 -3.27
C TYR A 33 -2.61 -16.23 -2.65
N GLY A 34 -1.67 -16.74 -1.85
CA GLY A 34 -1.85 -17.96 -1.06
C GLY A 34 -3.10 -17.90 -0.19
N TYR A 35 -3.28 -16.82 0.58
CA TYR A 35 -4.49 -16.62 1.39
C TYR A 35 -5.76 -16.53 0.54
N LEU A 36 -5.71 -15.90 -0.65
CA LEU A 36 -6.88 -15.87 -1.54
C LEU A 36 -7.25 -17.26 -2.06
N VAL A 37 -6.27 -18.10 -2.38
CA VAL A 37 -6.50 -19.48 -2.81
C VAL A 37 -7.15 -20.29 -1.69
N GLU A 38 -6.66 -20.15 -0.46
CA GLU A 38 -7.25 -20.80 0.72
C GLU A 38 -8.70 -20.37 0.94
N GLU A 39 -8.99 -19.07 0.86
CA GLU A 39 -10.34 -18.52 1.03
C GLU A 39 -11.33 -18.92 -0.08
N VAL A 40 -10.84 -19.07 -1.31
CA VAL A 40 -11.67 -19.51 -2.45
C VAL A 40 -12.03 -20.99 -2.34
N GLY A 41 -11.16 -21.79 -1.70
CA GLY A 41 -11.39 -23.22 -1.46
C GLY A 41 -11.41 -24.04 -2.75
N ASP A 42 -12.39 -24.93 -2.90
CA ASP A 42 -12.51 -25.85 -4.05
C ASP A 42 -12.96 -25.17 -5.36
N LYS A 43 -13.12 -23.85 -5.36
CA LYS A 43 -13.56 -23.11 -6.56
C LYS A 43 -12.36 -22.71 -7.41
N GLU A 44 -12.61 -22.53 -8.70
CA GLU A 44 -11.59 -22.02 -9.60
C GLU A 44 -11.25 -20.56 -9.25
N MET A 45 -9.94 -20.27 -9.19
CA MET A 45 -9.47 -18.90 -9.00
C MET A 45 -9.83 -18.03 -10.22
N PRO A 46 -10.46 -16.86 -10.02
CA PRO A 46 -10.89 -16.01 -11.14
C PRO A 46 -9.73 -15.30 -11.86
N PHE A 47 -8.50 -15.42 -11.34
CA PHE A 47 -7.28 -14.87 -11.93
C PHE A 47 -6.05 -15.63 -11.45
N THR A 48 -4.99 -15.58 -12.25
CA THR A 48 -3.68 -16.14 -11.89
C THR A 48 -2.87 -15.19 -11.02
N LEU A 49 -1.88 -15.73 -10.32
CA LEU A 49 -0.88 -14.95 -9.59
C LEU A 49 -0.22 -13.88 -10.47
N GLU A 50 0.07 -14.22 -11.73
CA GLU A 50 0.73 -13.32 -12.68
C GLU A 50 -0.18 -12.18 -13.11
N GLN A 51 -1.48 -12.44 -13.28
CA GLN A 51 -2.47 -11.39 -13.52
C GLN A 51 -2.56 -10.43 -12.32
N LEU A 52 -2.46 -10.95 -11.09
CA LEU A 52 -2.46 -10.12 -9.88
C LEU A 52 -1.21 -9.25 -9.78
N LYS A 53 -0.02 -9.81 -9.99
CA LYS A 53 1.25 -9.06 -10.01
C LYS A 53 1.24 -7.94 -11.04
N GLU A 54 0.78 -8.25 -12.25
CA GLU A 54 0.69 -7.26 -13.34
C GLU A 54 -0.32 -6.16 -13.00
N SER A 55 -1.48 -6.53 -12.45
CA SER A 55 -2.52 -5.57 -12.05
C SER A 55 -2.02 -4.64 -10.93
N TYR A 56 -1.32 -5.18 -9.93
CA TYR A 56 -0.67 -4.39 -8.88
C TYR A 56 0.32 -3.40 -9.49
N TYR A 57 1.23 -3.88 -10.35
CA TYR A 57 2.29 -3.05 -10.92
C TYR A 57 1.74 -1.90 -11.76
N ARG A 58 0.74 -2.18 -12.60
CA ARG A 58 0.06 -1.15 -13.42
C ARG A 58 -0.71 -0.14 -12.59
N PHE A 59 -1.36 -0.58 -11.52
CA PHE A 59 -2.18 0.30 -10.69
C PHE A 59 -1.37 1.10 -9.67
N LEU A 60 -0.16 0.65 -9.31
CA LEU A 60 0.66 1.26 -8.27
C LEU A 60 0.85 2.78 -8.43
N PRO A 61 1.21 3.33 -9.60
CA PRO A 61 1.40 4.77 -9.75
C PRO A 61 0.10 5.56 -9.48
N MET A 62 -1.03 5.08 -10.00
CA MET A 62 -2.32 5.72 -9.83
C MET A 62 -2.81 5.63 -8.37
N GLY A 63 -2.72 4.44 -7.76
CA GLY A 63 -3.11 4.24 -6.37
C GLY A 63 -2.25 5.02 -5.38
N ALA A 64 -0.94 5.09 -5.62
CA ALA A 64 -0.04 5.93 -4.81
C ALA A 64 -0.40 7.41 -4.94
N PHE A 65 -0.66 7.90 -6.16
CA PHE A 65 -1.08 9.28 -6.38
C PHE A 65 -2.38 9.63 -5.65
N MET A 66 -3.37 8.74 -5.65
CA MET A 66 -4.62 8.96 -4.91
C MET A 66 -4.38 9.06 -3.39
N ILE A 67 -3.46 8.27 -2.83
CA ILE A 67 -3.10 8.33 -1.41
C ILE A 67 -2.37 9.64 -1.08
N MET A 68 -1.52 10.14 -1.97
CA MET A 68 -0.84 11.44 -1.78
C MET A 68 -1.82 12.59 -1.55
N GLN A 69 -3.00 12.57 -2.17
CA GLN A 69 -4.03 13.59 -1.95
C GLN A 69 -4.56 13.62 -0.51
N SER A 70 -4.44 12.50 0.21
CA SER A 70 -4.83 12.40 1.62
C SER A 70 -3.75 12.92 2.58
N ILE A 71 -2.51 13.14 2.11
CA ILE A 71 -1.39 13.55 2.98
C ILE A 71 -1.58 14.97 3.52
N GLY A 72 -2.10 15.91 2.72
CA GLY A 72 -2.32 17.30 3.17
C GLY A 72 -3.21 17.41 4.41
N PRO A 73 -4.43 16.85 4.38
CA PRO A 73 -5.31 16.80 5.55
C PRO A 73 -4.72 16.03 6.75
N LEU A 74 -4.00 14.93 6.49
CA LEU A 74 -3.30 14.18 7.53
C LEU A 74 -2.23 15.04 8.21
N PHE A 75 -1.45 15.79 7.43
CA PHE A 75 -0.40 16.66 7.95
C PHE A 75 -0.95 17.80 8.80
N ASP A 76 -2.02 18.47 8.36
CA ASP A 76 -2.68 19.53 9.14
C ASP A 76 -3.24 19.00 10.47
N GLY A 77 -3.85 17.80 10.46
CA GLY A 77 -4.30 17.14 11.69
C GLY A 77 -3.15 16.77 12.64
N LEU A 78 -2.02 16.33 12.09
CA LEU A 78 -0.83 15.95 12.86
C LEU A 78 -0.12 17.16 13.49
N CYS A 79 -0.02 18.28 12.76
CA CYS A 79 0.58 19.52 13.29
C CYS A 79 -0.21 20.10 14.47
N LYS A 80 -1.51 19.83 14.53
CA LYS A 80 -2.41 20.25 15.62
C LYS A 80 -2.37 19.31 16.84
N ASN A 81 -1.61 18.21 16.78
CA ASN A 81 -1.48 17.28 17.90
C ASN A 81 -0.59 17.91 19.01
N PRO A 82 -1.07 18.03 20.26
CA PRO A 82 -0.29 18.62 21.35
C PRO A 82 0.86 17.73 21.84
N ASP A 83 0.89 16.45 21.46
CA ASP A 83 1.99 15.54 21.77
C ASP A 83 3.14 15.70 20.74
N GLU A 84 4.18 16.41 21.16
CA GLU A 84 5.38 16.67 20.35
C GLU A 84 6.13 15.39 19.95
N LEU A 85 6.10 14.32 20.76
CA LEU A 85 6.73 13.04 20.40
C LEU A 85 5.94 12.34 19.28
N GLN A 86 4.62 12.33 19.38
CA GLN A 86 3.76 11.73 18.36
C GLN A 86 3.77 12.55 17.06
N LYS A 87 3.85 13.87 17.16
CA LYS A 87 4.02 14.79 16.04
C LYS A 87 5.34 14.53 15.30
N ALA A 88 6.46 14.42 16.02
CA ALA A 88 7.77 14.12 15.42
C ALA A 88 7.78 12.75 14.69
N LYS A 89 7.22 11.71 15.29
CA LYS A 89 7.08 10.39 14.65
C LYS A 89 6.26 10.46 13.37
N SER A 90 5.14 11.17 13.42
CA SER A 90 4.22 11.26 12.27
C SER A 90 4.81 12.09 11.12
N LEU A 91 5.58 13.12 11.45
CA LEU A 91 6.32 13.92 10.47
C LEU A 91 7.32 13.06 9.68
N ALA A 92 8.09 12.23 10.40
CA ALA A 92 9.05 11.31 9.78
C ALA A 92 8.37 10.33 8.81
N VAL A 93 7.21 9.80 9.18
CA VAL A 93 6.41 8.92 8.31
C VAL A 93 5.95 9.67 7.05
N VAL A 94 5.45 10.90 7.17
CA VAL A 94 5.04 11.68 6.00
C VAL A 94 6.21 11.95 5.06
N THR A 95 7.36 12.37 5.60
CA THR A 95 8.57 12.64 4.81
C THR A 95 9.01 11.40 4.02
N GLU A 96 9.10 10.25 4.67
CA GLU A 96 9.46 8.97 4.04
C GLU A 96 8.52 8.59 2.88
N LYS A 97 7.20 8.81 3.06
CA LYS A 97 6.19 8.53 2.05
C LYS A 97 6.28 9.48 0.85
N THR A 98 6.61 10.75 1.08
CA THR A 98 6.79 11.74 0.02
C THR A 98 8.09 11.55 -0.78
N GLU A 99 9.18 11.15 -0.14
CA GLU A 99 10.46 10.86 -0.82
C GLU A 99 10.39 9.61 -1.71
N SER A 100 9.48 8.69 -1.37
CA SER A 100 9.24 7.47 -2.13
C SER A 100 8.35 7.66 -3.37
N ALA A 101 7.82 8.87 -3.58
CA ALA A 101 6.93 9.23 -4.69
C ALA A 101 7.64 9.99 -5.83
N GLY A 102 8.93 10.34 -5.64
CA GLY A 102 9.81 10.95 -6.64
C GLY A 102 10.66 9.96 -7.41
#